data_AF-A0A535IGB0-F1
#
_entry.id   AF-A0A535IGB0-F1
#
_cell.length_a   1.000
_cell.length_b   1.000
_cell.length_c   1.000
_cell.angle_alpha   90.00
_cell.angle_beta   90.00
_cell.angle_gamma   90.00
#
_symmetry.space_group_name_H-M   'P 1'
#
loop_
_entity.id
_entity.type
_entity.pdbx_description
1 polymer ?
#
loop_
_entity_poly.entity_id
_entity_poly.type
_entity_poly.pdbx_seq_one_letter_code
_entity_poly.pdbx_strand_id
1 'polypeptide(L)'
;MARSNAPYQGKSDNESAVEARFHDSDAKRLRLAELQVGLAFFAFILIGANDGALGVLIPSMRLHYGVDKATIGLLFLFQTVGYLVAAFNSGLLVEKLGNRRFLVLGVVSFLLGVGTLSLMPQFMVILIMMLPLGFGVAIIDAGLNTYIASMPRNAALLNYLHAFYGIGALLGPLIASTILA
;
A
#
# COMPACT_ATOMS: atom_id res chain seq x y z
N MET A 1 -70.12 -25.76 3.23
CA MET A 1 -69.26 -25.65 2.04
C MET A 1 -68.47 -24.35 2.18
N ALA A 2 -67.20 -24.40 2.60
CA ALA A 2 -66.24 -23.28 2.47
C ALA A 2 -64.83 -23.80 2.84
N ARG A 3 -63.99 -24.07 1.83
CA ARG A 3 -62.55 -24.25 2.04
C ARG A 3 -61.90 -22.87 1.97
N SER A 4 -61.24 -22.47 3.05
CA SER A 4 -60.36 -21.31 3.12
C SER A 4 -59.13 -21.58 2.26
N ASN A 5 -59.04 -20.92 1.11
CA ASN A 5 -57.85 -20.91 0.27
C ASN A 5 -57.05 -19.65 0.59
N ALA A 6 -55.97 -19.79 1.37
CA ALA A 6 -54.92 -18.77 1.43
C ALA A 6 -53.56 -19.38 1.07
N PRO A 7 -53.17 -19.41 -0.23
CA PRO A 7 -51.82 -19.79 -0.59
C PRO A 7 -51.16 -18.73 -1.49
N TYR A 8 -50.95 -17.48 -1.02
CA TYR A 8 -50.16 -16.50 -1.79
C TYR A 8 -49.31 -15.49 -0.99
N GLN A 9 -49.59 -15.22 0.30
CA GLN A 9 -48.83 -14.23 1.08
C GLN A 9 -47.39 -14.65 1.44
N GLY A 10 -47.13 -15.94 1.70
CA GLY A 10 -45.80 -16.39 2.10
C GLY A 10 -44.72 -16.35 1.01
N LYS A 11 -45.10 -16.18 -0.27
CA LYS A 11 -44.16 -16.15 -1.41
C LYS A 11 -43.64 -14.73 -1.69
N SER A 12 -44.49 -13.71 -1.56
CA SER A 12 -44.12 -12.29 -1.73
C SER A 12 -43.19 -11.79 -0.63
N ASP A 13 -43.40 -12.24 0.61
CA ASP A 13 -42.58 -11.84 1.76
C ASP A 13 -41.16 -12.41 1.67
N ASN A 14 -41.04 -13.64 1.13
CA ASN A 14 -39.75 -14.28 0.93
C ASN A 14 -38.96 -13.66 -0.25
N GLU A 15 -39.64 -13.30 -1.34
CA GLU A 15 -39.03 -12.58 -2.47
C GLU A 15 -38.52 -11.19 -2.04
N SER A 16 -39.32 -10.46 -1.24
CA SER A 16 -38.94 -9.14 -0.71
C SER A 16 -37.75 -9.21 0.26
N ALA A 17 -37.70 -10.22 1.13
CA ALA A 17 -36.57 -10.44 2.04
C ALA A 17 -35.29 -10.84 1.31
N VAL A 18 -35.42 -11.61 0.22
CA VAL A 18 -34.31 -12.00 -0.66
C VAL A 18 -33.77 -10.79 -1.41
N GLU A 19 -34.64 -9.97 -2.01
CA GLU A 19 -34.27 -8.75 -2.73
C GLU A 19 -33.58 -7.72 -1.81
N ALA A 20 -34.10 -7.53 -0.59
CA ALA A 20 -33.48 -6.68 0.42
C ALA A 20 -32.07 -7.16 0.84
N ARG A 21 -31.87 -8.47 1.00
CA ARG A 21 -30.56 -9.06 1.31
C ARG A 21 -29.56 -8.91 0.16
N PHE A 22 -30.03 -9.07 -1.08
CA PHE A 22 -29.20 -8.83 -2.26
C PHE A 22 -28.74 -7.37 -2.33
N HIS A 23 -29.67 -6.41 -2.20
CA HIS A 23 -29.35 -4.98 -2.18
C HIS A 23 -28.38 -4.59 -1.06
N ASP A 24 -28.56 -5.09 0.17
CA ASP A 24 -27.63 -4.83 1.28
C ASP A 24 -26.23 -5.40 1.01
N SER A 25 -26.16 -6.59 0.40
CA SER A 25 -24.88 -7.23 0.06
C SER A 25 -24.12 -6.47 -1.03
N ASP A 26 -24.81 -5.90 -2.01
CA ASP A 26 -24.20 -5.12 -3.09
C ASP A 26 -23.73 -3.76 -2.60
N ALA A 27 -24.56 -3.07 -1.79
CA ALA A 27 -24.17 -1.81 -1.16
C ALA A 27 -22.92 -1.98 -0.28
N LYS A 28 -22.83 -3.09 0.48
CA LYS A 28 -21.65 -3.41 1.29
C LYS A 28 -20.41 -3.68 0.45
N ARG A 29 -20.55 -4.39 -0.68
CA ARG A 29 -19.43 -4.66 -1.61
C ARG A 29 -18.89 -3.37 -2.23
N LEU A 30 -19.76 -2.45 -2.63
CA LEU A 30 -19.37 -1.15 -3.17
C LEU A 30 -18.59 -0.32 -2.14
N ARG A 31 -19.09 -0.22 -0.90
CA ARG A 31 -18.41 0.49 0.19
C ARG A 31 -17.03 -0.10 0.52
N LEU A 32 -16.91 -1.43 0.49
CA LEU A 32 -15.62 -2.09 0.72
C LEU A 32 -14.63 -1.79 -0.42
N ALA A 33 -15.08 -1.80 -1.67
CA ALA A 33 -14.25 -1.47 -2.82
C ALA A 33 -13.76 -0.01 -2.75
N GLU A 34 -14.65 0.93 -2.43
CA GLU A 34 -14.30 2.35 -2.22
C GLU A 34 -13.26 2.53 -1.10
N LEU A 35 -13.46 1.86 0.04
CA LEU A 35 -12.51 1.88 1.14
C LEU A 35 -11.15 1.32 0.72
N GLN A 36 -11.11 0.21 -0.01
CA GLN A 36 -9.87 -0.40 -0.49
C GLN A 36 -9.12 0.51 -1.47
N VAL A 37 -9.83 1.20 -2.36
CA VAL A 37 -9.24 2.21 -3.26
C VAL A 37 -8.69 3.40 -2.47
N GLY A 38 -9.44 3.90 -1.49
CA GLY A 38 -8.97 4.97 -0.60
C GLY A 38 -7.71 4.58 0.18
N LEU A 39 -7.66 3.35 0.68
CA LEU A 39 -6.46 2.81 1.34
C LEU A 39 -5.27 2.68 0.38
N ALA A 40 -5.51 2.33 -0.89
CA ALA A 40 -4.46 2.28 -1.90
C ALA A 40 -3.86 3.67 -2.17
N PHE A 41 -4.70 4.70 -2.30
CA PHE A 41 -4.24 6.09 -2.44
C PHE A 41 -3.46 6.54 -1.21
N PHE A 42 -3.96 6.25 0.00
CA PHE A 42 -3.25 6.58 1.22
C PHE A 42 -1.88 5.90 1.32
N ALA A 43 -1.78 4.62 0.95
CA ALA A 43 -0.50 3.92 0.89
C ALA A 43 0.49 4.60 -0.08
N PHE A 44 0.03 5.03 -1.26
CA PHE A 44 0.87 5.74 -2.23
C PHE A 44 1.35 7.11 -1.73
N ILE A 45 0.51 7.84 -0.98
CA ILE A 45 0.94 9.06 -0.27
C ILE A 45 2.08 8.73 0.69
N LEU A 46 1.95 7.66 1.50
CA LEU A 46 2.98 7.29 2.48
C LEU A 46 4.30 6.86 1.82
N ILE A 47 4.23 6.09 0.74
CA ILE A 47 5.43 5.72 -0.03
C ILE A 47 6.10 6.98 -0.59
N GLY A 48 5.34 7.85 -1.26
CA GLY A 48 5.90 9.10 -1.80
C GLY A 48 6.49 9.99 -0.71
N ALA A 49 5.81 10.11 0.44
CA ALA A 49 6.32 10.89 1.57
C ALA A 49 7.61 10.32 2.14
N ASN A 50 7.74 8.98 2.22
CA ASN A 50 8.98 8.33 2.63
C ASN A 50 10.14 8.61 1.66
N ASP A 51 9.91 8.42 0.36
CA ASP A 51 10.92 8.61 -0.67
C ASP A 51 11.37 10.09 -0.74
N GLY A 52 10.42 11.02 -0.68
CA GLY A 52 10.71 12.45 -0.68
C GLY A 52 11.45 12.90 0.59
N ALA A 53 11.02 12.42 1.77
CA ALA A 53 11.69 12.76 3.03
C ALA A 53 13.13 12.27 3.08
N LEU A 54 13.40 11.05 2.59
CA LEU A 54 14.74 10.46 2.64
C LEU A 54 15.79 11.35 1.95
N GLY A 55 15.46 11.97 0.82
CA GLY A 55 16.36 12.88 0.10
C GLY A 55 16.81 14.08 0.92
N VAL A 56 15.91 14.66 1.73
CA VAL A 56 16.21 15.79 2.62
C VAL A 56 17.00 15.35 3.85
N LEU A 57 16.78 14.11 4.32
CA LEU A 57 17.44 13.57 5.50
C LEU A 57 18.91 13.19 5.24
N ILE A 58 19.31 12.94 3.99
CA ILE A 58 20.66 12.46 3.61
C ILE A 58 21.80 13.31 4.21
N PRO A 59 21.82 14.66 4.13
CA PRO A 59 22.89 15.46 4.72
C PRO A 59 22.97 15.31 6.25
N SER A 60 21.81 15.26 6.93
CA SER A 60 21.73 15.07 8.37
C SER A 60 22.23 13.67 8.78
N MET A 61 21.78 12.62 8.09
CA MET A 61 22.25 11.25 8.31
C MET A 61 23.75 11.13 8.10
N ARG A 62 24.29 11.78 7.05
CA ARG A 62 25.72 11.78 6.76
C ARG A 62 26.52 12.38 7.91
N LEU A 63 26.07 13.50 8.45
CA LEU A 63 26.72 14.15 9.61
C LEU A 63 26.61 13.29 10.86
N HIS A 64 25.43 12.71 11.14
CA HIS A 64 25.19 11.87 12.30
C HIS A 64 26.08 10.62 12.32
N TYR A 65 26.20 9.92 11.18
CA TYR A 65 27.01 8.70 11.08
C TYR A 65 28.48 8.95 10.71
N GLY A 66 28.87 10.20 10.44
CA GLY A 66 30.25 10.55 10.06
C GLY A 66 30.72 9.91 8.75
N VAL A 67 29.81 9.62 7.83
CA VAL A 67 30.11 8.91 6.57
C VAL A 67 30.33 9.87 5.40
N ASP A 68 30.96 9.39 4.34
CA ASP A 68 31.15 10.17 3.11
C ASP A 68 29.96 10.06 2.16
N LYS A 69 30.02 10.78 1.03
CA LYS A 69 28.92 10.78 0.04
C LYS A 69 28.76 9.44 -0.66
N ALA A 70 29.84 8.70 -0.89
CA ALA A 70 29.76 7.39 -1.52
C ALA A 70 29.07 6.37 -0.59
N THR A 71 29.44 6.38 0.69
CA THR A 71 28.89 5.47 1.69
C THR A 71 27.41 5.72 1.97
N ILE A 72 26.98 6.99 2.11
CA ILE A 72 25.54 7.28 2.30
C ILE A 72 24.71 6.91 1.06
N GLY A 73 25.31 6.95 -0.14
CA GLY A 73 24.68 6.53 -1.38
C GLY A 73 24.35 5.04 -1.44
N LEU A 74 25.01 4.20 -0.61
CA LEU A 74 24.69 2.77 -0.50
C LEU A 74 23.26 2.52 -0.02
N LEU A 75 22.62 3.48 0.65
CA LEU A 75 21.21 3.36 1.03
C LEU A 75 20.32 3.09 -0.18
N PHE A 76 20.49 3.87 -1.25
CA PHE A 76 19.74 3.71 -2.50
C PHE A 76 20.07 2.39 -3.19
N LEU A 77 21.34 1.96 -3.14
CA LEU A 77 21.75 0.69 -3.73
C LEU A 77 21.05 -0.49 -3.05
N PHE A 78 21.11 -0.57 -1.72
CA PHE A 78 20.47 -1.65 -0.98
C PHE A 78 18.96 -1.63 -1.12
N GLN A 79 18.34 -0.44 -1.11
CA GLN A 79 16.91 -0.29 -1.39
C GLN A 79 16.56 -0.80 -2.80
N THR A 80 17.34 -0.43 -3.80
CA THR A 80 17.16 -0.88 -5.19
C THR A 80 17.31 -2.40 -5.33
N VAL A 81 18.29 -3.00 -4.66
CA VAL A 81 18.46 -4.47 -4.66
C VAL A 81 17.23 -5.15 -4.07
N GLY A 82 16.74 -4.67 -2.92
CA GLY A 82 15.52 -5.20 -2.29
C GLY A 82 14.30 -5.08 -3.21
N TYR A 83 14.14 -3.91 -3.84
CA TYR A 83 13.08 -3.64 -4.81
C TYR A 83 13.16 -4.61 -6.00
N LEU A 84 14.35 -4.78 -6.57
CA LEU A 84 14.57 -5.62 -7.74
C LEU A 84 14.27 -7.09 -7.45
N VAL A 85 14.72 -7.59 -6.29
CA VAL A 85 14.42 -8.95 -5.82
C VAL A 85 12.90 -9.14 -5.70
N ALA A 86 12.19 -8.20 -5.08
CA ALA A 86 10.73 -8.25 -5.02
C ALA A 86 10.07 -8.21 -6.40
N ALA A 87 10.50 -7.31 -7.28
CA ALA A 87 9.92 -7.13 -8.60
C ALA A 87 10.00 -8.42 -9.44
N PHE A 88 11.17 -9.07 -9.48
CA PHE A 88 11.35 -10.34 -10.20
C PHE A 88 10.53 -11.48 -9.61
N ASN A 89 10.31 -11.49 -8.29
CA ASN A 89 9.58 -12.56 -7.61
C ASN A 89 8.09 -12.26 -7.42
N SER A 90 7.62 -11.06 -7.77
CA SER A 90 6.27 -10.56 -7.47
C SER A 90 5.18 -11.48 -8.01
N GLY A 91 5.26 -11.90 -9.28
CA GLY A 91 4.29 -12.81 -9.88
C GLY A 91 4.19 -14.16 -9.15
N LEU A 92 5.34 -14.79 -8.88
CA LEU A 92 5.41 -16.06 -8.15
C LEU A 92 4.89 -15.94 -6.71
N LEU A 93 5.19 -14.83 -6.04
CA LEU A 93 4.75 -14.55 -4.68
C LEU A 93 3.24 -14.30 -4.62
N VAL A 94 2.67 -13.55 -5.57
CA VAL A 94 1.22 -13.33 -5.67
C VAL A 94 0.49 -14.65 -5.92
N GLU A 95 1.01 -15.50 -6.81
CA GLU A 95 0.42 -16.81 -7.12
C GLU A 95 0.39 -17.72 -5.88
N LYS A 96 1.49 -17.80 -5.13
CA LYS A 96 1.61 -18.67 -3.95
C LYS A 96 0.88 -18.14 -2.71
N LEU A 97 0.93 -16.83 -2.47
CA LEU A 97 0.42 -16.22 -1.24
C LEU A 97 -1.02 -15.71 -1.38
N GLY A 98 -1.45 -15.42 -2.61
CA GLY A 98 -2.65 -14.65 -2.91
C GLY A 98 -2.48 -13.16 -2.57
N ASN A 99 -3.32 -12.31 -3.17
CA ASN A 99 -3.17 -10.85 -3.11
C ASN A 99 -3.13 -10.27 -1.69
N ARG A 100 -3.98 -10.78 -0.77
CA ARG A 100 -4.05 -10.27 0.61
C ARG A 100 -2.76 -10.51 1.38
N ARG A 101 -2.22 -11.73 1.36
CA ARG A 101 -0.99 -12.06 2.10
C ARG A 101 0.23 -11.44 1.44
N PHE A 102 0.22 -11.34 0.12
CA PHE A 102 1.22 -10.61 -0.64
C PHE A 102 1.33 -9.15 -0.19
N LEU A 103 0.21 -8.42 -0.12
CA LEU A 103 0.20 -7.04 0.38
C LEU A 103 0.63 -6.93 1.85
N VAL A 104 0.19 -7.86 2.72
CA VAL A 104 0.62 -7.88 4.13
C VAL A 104 2.13 -8.06 4.25
N LEU A 105 2.73 -8.95 3.44
CA LEU A 105 4.19 -9.13 3.40
C LEU A 105 4.90 -7.84 3.01
N GLY A 106 4.38 -7.13 2.00
CA GLY A 106 4.91 -5.84 1.57
C GLY A 106 4.87 -4.80 2.70
N VAL A 107 3.70 -4.62 3.33
CA VAL A 107 3.51 -3.67 4.43
C VAL A 107 4.41 -4.00 5.63
N VAL A 108 4.52 -5.26 6.03
CA VAL A 108 5.40 -5.67 7.13
C VAL A 108 6.87 -5.38 6.80
N SER A 109 7.30 -5.68 5.57
CA SER A 109 8.68 -5.43 5.12
C SER A 109 8.98 -3.92 5.09
N PHE A 110 8.03 -3.12 4.60
CA PHE A 110 8.12 -1.67 4.58
C PHE A 110 8.22 -1.09 6.00
N LEU A 111 7.33 -1.49 6.91
CA LEU A 111 7.32 -1.02 8.29
C LEU A 111 8.58 -1.43 9.07
N LEU A 112 9.11 -2.63 8.81
CA LEU A 112 10.39 -3.06 9.36
C LEU A 112 11.54 -2.13 8.93
N GLY A 113 11.58 -1.78 7.64
CA GLY A 113 12.56 -0.85 7.09
C GLY A 113 12.45 0.55 7.72
N VAL A 114 11.29 1.19 7.55
CA VAL A 114 11.06 2.56 8.04
C VAL A 114 11.18 2.63 9.58
N GLY A 115 10.62 1.67 10.29
CA GLY A 115 10.68 1.62 11.75
C GLY A 115 12.12 1.49 12.27
N THR A 116 12.96 0.71 11.58
CA THR A 116 14.38 0.63 11.96
C THR A 116 15.11 1.94 11.73
N LEU A 117 14.77 2.68 10.67
CA LEU A 117 15.35 4.01 10.41
C LEU A 117 15.02 5.00 11.52
N SER A 118 13.80 4.95 12.05
CA SER A 118 13.36 5.80 13.16
C SER A 118 14.11 5.55 14.46
N LEU A 119 14.68 4.35 14.66
CA LEU A 119 15.47 4.02 15.85
C LEU A 119 16.93 4.49 15.78
N MET A 120 17.38 4.95 14.61
CA MET A 120 18.76 5.40 14.37
C MET A 120 19.84 4.42 14.90
N PRO A 121 19.80 3.13 14.53
CA PRO A 121 20.83 2.17 14.95
C PRO A 121 22.15 2.42 14.20
N GLN A 122 23.16 1.58 14.46
CA GLN A 122 24.42 1.60 13.70
C GLN A 122 24.18 1.59 12.18
N PHE A 123 25.02 2.33 11.43
CA PHE A 123 24.84 2.54 10.00
C PHE A 123 24.71 1.24 9.18
N MET A 124 25.46 0.20 9.54
CA MET A 124 25.38 -1.09 8.87
C MET A 124 24.00 -1.76 8.99
N VAL A 125 23.31 -1.57 10.13
CA VAL A 125 21.94 -2.07 10.31
C VAL A 125 20.98 -1.30 9.40
N ILE A 126 21.17 0.01 9.24
CA ILE A 126 20.36 0.82 8.31
C ILE A 126 20.53 0.32 6.88
N LEU A 127 21.77 0.08 6.42
CA LEU A 127 22.03 -0.45 5.09
C LEU A 127 21.30 -1.78 4.85
N ILE A 128 21.40 -2.72 5.79
CA ILE A 128 20.73 -4.02 5.66
C ILE A 128 19.21 -3.83 5.64
N MET A 129 18.67 -2.92 6.45
CA MET A 129 17.23 -2.66 6.52
C MET A 129 16.67 -1.85 5.35
N MET A 130 17.53 -1.28 4.49
CA MET A 130 17.09 -0.78 3.18
C MET A 130 16.60 -1.90 2.26
N LEU A 131 17.10 -3.14 2.40
CA LEU A 131 16.65 -4.28 1.59
C LEU A 131 15.16 -4.60 1.84
N PRO A 132 14.69 -4.88 3.07
CA PRO A 132 13.27 -5.10 3.32
C PRO A 132 12.42 -3.85 3.05
N LEU A 133 12.97 -2.64 3.20
CA LEU A 133 12.28 -1.41 2.81
C LEU A 133 11.95 -1.42 1.31
N GLY A 134 12.98 -1.57 0.46
CA GLY A 134 12.80 -1.59 -0.99
C GLY A 134 11.94 -2.77 -1.46
N PHE A 135 12.12 -3.95 -0.84
CA PHE A 135 11.27 -5.11 -1.08
C PHE A 135 9.80 -4.79 -0.77
N GLY A 136 9.54 -4.18 0.39
CA GLY A 136 8.20 -3.78 0.81
C GLY A 136 7.54 -2.81 -0.17
N VAL A 137 8.26 -1.78 -0.58
CA VAL A 137 7.79 -0.80 -1.58
C VAL A 137 7.39 -1.52 -2.88
N ALA A 138 8.26 -2.35 -3.45
CA ALA A 138 7.97 -3.06 -4.70
C ALA A 138 6.73 -3.97 -4.62
N ILE A 139 6.55 -4.68 -3.50
CA ILE A 139 5.40 -5.56 -3.29
C ILE A 139 4.10 -4.76 -3.16
N ILE A 140 4.13 -3.66 -2.39
CA ILE A 140 2.96 -2.78 -2.25
C ILE A 140 2.62 -2.16 -3.61
N ASP A 141 3.61 -1.65 -4.34
CA ASP A 141 3.45 -1.10 -5.68
C ASP A 141 2.79 -2.09 -6.62
N ALA A 142 3.37 -3.29 -6.77
CA ALA A 142 2.86 -4.32 -7.66
C ALA A 142 1.44 -4.78 -7.26
N GLY A 143 1.20 -4.97 -5.97
CA GLY A 143 -0.08 -5.47 -5.46
C GLY A 143 -1.21 -4.45 -5.62
N LEU A 144 -0.95 -3.19 -5.27
CA LEU A 144 -1.94 -2.12 -5.40
C LEU A 144 -2.18 -1.74 -6.86
N ASN A 145 -1.14 -1.68 -7.70
CA ASN A 145 -1.32 -1.45 -9.14
C ASN A 145 -2.16 -2.58 -9.77
N THR A 146 -1.85 -3.84 -9.46
CA THR A 146 -2.62 -4.98 -9.99
C THR A 146 -4.07 -4.94 -9.52
N TYR A 147 -4.29 -4.60 -8.24
CA TYR A 147 -5.63 -4.47 -7.67
C TYR A 147 -6.44 -3.37 -8.37
N ILE A 148 -5.87 -2.17 -8.52
CA ILE A 148 -6.54 -1.03 -9.19
C ILE A 148 -6.73 -1.32 -10.69
N ALA A 149 -5.79 -2.01 -11.33
CA ALA A 149 -5.90 -2.41 -12.74
C ALA A 149 -7.09 -3.36 -13.00
N SER A 150 -7.50 -4.13 -11.99
CA SER A 150 -8.67 -5.04 -12.06
C SER A 150 -10.02 -4.33 -11.89
N MET A 151 -10.03 -3.05 -11.51
CA MET A 151 -11.26 -2.28 -11.26
C MET A 151 -11.89 -1.70 -12.54
N PRO A 152 -13.20 -1.43 -12.53
CA PRO A 152 -13.83 -0.58 -13.54
C PRO A 152 -13.13 0.79 -13.57
N ARG A 153 -12.87 1.35 -14.76
CA ARG A 153 -12.16 2.63 -14.96
C ARG A 153 -10.69 2.62 -14.49
N ASN A 154 -10.03 1.46 -14.57
CA ASN A 154 -8.63 1.25 -14.20
C ASN A 154 -7.64 2.35 -14.61
N ALA A 155 -7.66 2.83 -15.86
CA ALA A 155 -6.70 3.83 -16.33
C ALA A 155 -6.78 5.15 -15.55
N ALA A 156 -7.99 5.63 -15.25
CA ALA A 156 -8.18 6.84 -14.47
C ALA A 156 -7.74 6.63 -13.00
N LEU A 157 -8.10 5.48 -12.42
CA LEU A 157 -7.73 5.16 -11.04
C LEU A 157 -6.22 4.98 -10.86
N LEU A 158 -5.53 4.39 -11.83
CA LEU A 158 -4.07 4.29 -11.84
C LEU A 158 -3.41 5.68 -11.93
N ASN A 159 -3.94 6.56 -12.78
CA ASN A 159 -3.46 7.95 -12.83
C ASN A 159 -3.64 8.67 -11.49
N TYR A 160 -4.80 8.51 -10.85
CA TYR A 160 -5.03 9.07 -9.52
C TYR A 160 -4.10 8.48 -8.47
N LEU A 161 -3.88 7.16 -8.49
CA LEU A 161 -2.97 6.46 -7.59
C LEU A 161 -1.57 7.11 -7.61
N HIS A 162 -1.01 7.35 -8.80
CA HIS A 162 0.28 8.01 -8.95
C HIS A 162 0.24 9.52 -8.65
N ALA A 163 -0.87 10.21 -8.91
CA ALA A 163 -1.04 11.59 -8.48
C ALA A 163 -0.96 11.73 -6.95
N PHE A 164 -1.57 10.79 -6.21
CA PHE A 164 -1.49 10.74 -4.75
C PHE A 164 -0.08 10.42 -4.24
N TYR A 165 0.68 9.57 -4.94
CA TYR A 165 2.13 9.43 -4.66
C TYR A 165 2.86 10.76 -4.83
N GLY A 166 2.57 11.51 -5.89
CA GLY A 166 3.15 12.84 -6.10
C GLY A 166 2.85 13.83 -4.96
N ILE A 167 1.63 13.79 -4.41
CA ILE A 167 1.27 14.58 -3.22
C ILE A 167 2.15 14.18 -2.04
N GLY A 168 2.32 12.88 -1.78
CA GLY A 168 3.23 12.37 -0.75
C GLY A 168 4.66 12.85 -0.95
N ALA A 169 5.19 12.69 -2.16
CA ALA A 169 6.55 13.08 -2.54
C ALA A 169 6.81 14.59 -2.41
N LEU A 170 5.78 15.42 -2.51
CA LEU A 170 5.86 16.86 -2.22
C LEU A 170 5.84 17.12 -0.70
N LEU A 171 4.95 16.46 0.05
CA LEU A 171 4.78 16.68 1.49
C LEU A 171 5.94 16.13 2.32
N GLY A 172 6.54 15.01 1.91
CA GLY A 172 7.65 14.35 2.63
C GLY A 172 8.84 15.29 2.91
N PRO A 173 9.43 15.92 1.88
CA PRO A 173 10.49 16.91 2.04
C PRO A 173 10.09 18.09 2.93
N LEU A 174 8.87 18.59 2.80
CA LEU A 174 8.38 19.74 3.58
C LEU A 174 8.30 19.41 5.06
N ILE A 175 7.69 18.27 5.41
CA ILE A 175 7.59 17.79 6.79
C ILE A 175 8.99 17.51 7.36
N ALA A 176 9.83 16.79 6.62
CA ALA A 176 11.20 16.49 7.06
C ALA A 176 12.02 17.77 7.31
N SER A 177 11.89 18.76 6.43
CA SER A 177 12.57 20.06 6.59
C SER A 177 12.09 20.79 7.84
N THR A 178 10.79 20.79 8.13
CA THR A 178 10.25 21.44 9.34
C THR A 178 10.69 20.78 10.64
N ILE A 179 10.98 19.47 10.62
CA ILE A 179 11.48 18.73 11.80
C ILE A 179 12.98 18.98 12.01
N LEU A 180 13.73 19.21 10.93
CA LEU A 180 15.17 19.49 10.97
C LEU A 180 15.52 20.95 11.27
N ALA A 181 14.55 21.87 11.14
CA ALA A 181 14.72 23.30 11.37
C ALA A 181 14.69 23.65 12.87
#